data_AF-X7ZXV3-F1
#
_entry.id   AF-X7ZXV3-F1
#
_cell.length_a   1.000
_cell.length_b   1.000
_cell.length_c   1.000
_cell.angle_alpha   90.00
_cell.angle_beta   90.00
_cell.angle_gamma   90.00
#
_symmetry.space_group_name_H-M   'P 1'
#
loop_
_entity.id
_entity.type
_entity.pdbx_description
1 polymer ?
#
loop_
_entity_poly.entity_id
_entity_poly.type
_entity_poly.pdbx_seq_one_letter_code
_entity_poly.pdbx_strand_id
1 'polypeptide(L)'
;MLTELGRLRADMATRGASASARERFARVYIDVVAAQARTATTVRALARGDTVGPASSVDKLLFSKAEKAVNDLILDVQREWLIAGTREGQVSPSRDELDTARAEWWYSRAATIMGGTAEIQRGIIADHILGLPKEKR
;
A
#
# COMPACT_ATOMS: atom_id res chain seq x y z
N MET A 1 -5.11 1.36 4.97
CA MET A 1 -5.33 1.00 3.54
C MET A 1 -6.81 0.84 3.17
N LEU A 2 -7.54 -0.20 3.62
CA LEU A 2 -8.96 -0.38 3.21
C LEU A 2 -9.86 0.80 3.62
N THR A 3 -9.65 1.38 4.80
CA THR A 3 -10.35 2.60 5.24
C THR A 3 -10.14 3.75 4.25
N GLU A 4 -8.90 4.00 3.86
CA GLU A 4 -8.56 5.05 2.88
C GLU A 4 -9.14 4.77 1.50
N LEU A 5 -9.11 3.51 1.04
CA LEU A 5 -9.80 3.13 -0.20
C LEU A 5 -11.32 3.31 -0.10
N GLY A 6 -11.92 3.10 1.08
CA GLY A 6 -13.33 3.37 1.34
C GLY A 6 -13.67 4.85 1.18
N ARG A 7 -12.86 5.74 1.77
CA ARG A 7 -12.99 7.20 1.64
C ARG A 7 -12.79 7.64 0.19
N LEU A 8 -11.73 7.16 -0.46
CA LEU A 8 -11.41 7.50 -1.84
C LEU A 8 -12.52 7.06 -2.80
N ARG A 9 -13.11 5.88 -2.58
CA ARG A 9 -14.26 5.42 -3.38
C ARG A 9 -15.46 6.36 -3.26
N ALA A 10 -15.76 6.84 -2.04
CA ALA A 10 -16.86 7.77 -1.81
C ALA A 10 -16.60 9.12 -2.52
N ASP A 11 -15.36 9.60 -2.48
CA ASP A 11 -14.92 10.80 -3.19
C ASP A 11 -15.07 10.65 -4.71
N MET A 12 -14.52 9.56 -5.27
CA MET A 12 -14.64 9.20 -6.69
C MET A 12 -16.10 9.05 -7.15
N ALA A 13 -16.98 8.55 -6.30
CA ALA A 13 -18.41 8.43 -6.62
C ALA A 13 -19.12 9.79 -6.62
N THR A 14 -18.77 10.67 -5.69
CA THR A 14 -19.38 12.00 -5.55
C THR A 14 -18.94 12.94 -6.67
N ARG A 15 -17.65 12.91 -7.01
CA ARG A 15 -17.04 13.85 -7.96
C ARG A 15 -16.98 13.32 -9.40
N GLY A 16 -17.31 12.05 -9.57
CA GLY A 16 -17.08 11.32 -10.81
C GLY A 16 -15.63 10.86 -10.93
N ALA A 17 -15.46 9.71 -11.59
CA ALA A 17 -14.16 9.15 -11.90
C ALA A 17 -14.17 8.60 -13.32
N SER A 18 -13.06 8.74 -14.04
CA SER A 18 -12.90 8.12 -15.36
C SER A 18 -12.96 6.59 -15.28
N ALA A 19 -13.23 5.91 -16.40
CA ALA A 19 -13.18 4.46 -16.46
C ALA A 19 -11.80 3.91 -16.03
N SER A 20 -10.72 4.53 -16.49
CA SER A 20 -9.35 4.16 -16.13
C SER A 20 -9.05 4.34 -14.64
N ALA A 21 -9.59 5.39 -14.00
CA ALA A 21 -9.44 5.58 -12.55
C ALA A 21 -10.19 4.51 -11.76
N ARG A 22 -11.41 4.13 -12.18
CA ARG A 22 -12.18 3.04 -11.55
C ARG A 22 -11.50 1.68 -11.70
N GLU A 23 -10.95 1.39 -12.86
CA GLU A 23 -10.16 0.16 -13.08
C GLU A 23 -8.91 0.13 -12.22
N ARG A 24 -8.20 1.26 -12.12
CA ARG A 24 -7.02 1.36 -11.26
C ARG A 24 -7.39 1.17 -9.79
N PHE A 25 -8.50 1.76 -9.35
CA PHE A 25 -9.05 1.52 -8.01
C PHE A 25 -9.31 0.03 -7.78
N ALA A 26 -9.97 -0.66 -8.71
CA ALA A 26 -10.26 -2.08 -8.57
C ALA A 26 -8.97 -2.93 -8.45
N ARG A 27 -7.95 -2.64 -9.27
CA ARG A 27 -6.64 -3.32 -9.18
C ARG A 27 -5.97 -3.11 -7.81
N VAL A 28 -5.91 -1.85 -7.34
CA VAL A 28 -5.31 -1.52 -6.04
C VAL A 28 -6.09 -2.15 -4.89
N TYR A 29 -7.42 -2.17 -4.97
CA TYR A 29 -8.26 -2.85 -3.99
C TYR A 29 -7.95 -4.34 -3.92
N ILE A 30 -7.82 -5.01 -5.07
CA ILE A 30 -7.43 -6.43 -5.14
C ILE A 30 -6.04 -6.64 -4.54
N ASP A 31 -5.06 -5.78 -4.83
CA ASP A 31 -3.72 -5.88 -4.25
C ASP A 31 -3.76 -5.82 -2.71
N VAL A 32 -4.55 -4.91 -2.14
CA VAL A 32 -4.71 -4.80 -0.67
C VAL A 32 -5.37 -6.04 -0.08
N VAL A 33 -6.48 -6.50 -0.68
CA VAL A 33 -7.20 -7.68 -0.19
C VAL A 33 -6.35 -8.94 -0.30
N ALA A 34 -5.60 -9.09 -1.39
CA ALA A 34 -4.68 -10.21 -1.58
C ALA A 34 -3.54 -10.20 -0.54
N ALA A 35 -2.95 -9.04 -0.28
CA ALA A 35 -1.95 -8.89 0.78
C ALA A 35 -2.53 -9.28 2.15
N GLN A 36 -3.71 -8.77 2.52
CA GLN A 36 -4.37 -9.11 3.78
C GLN A 36 -4.70 -10.61 3.89
N ALA A 37 -5.25 -11.21 2.84
CA ALA A 37 -5.59 -12.62 2.83
C ALA A 37 -4.35 -13.50 3.01
N ARG A 38 -3.25 -13.17 2.32
CA ARG A 38 -1.97 -13.89 2.44
C ARG A 38 -1.37 -13.73 3.85
N THR A 39 -1.42 -12.54 4.43
CA THR A 39 -0.83 -12.26 5.74
C THR A 39 -1.68 -12.74 6.91
N ALA A 40 -2.96 -13.08 6.69
CA ALA A 40 -3.84 -13.64 7.72
C ALA A 40 -3.23 -14.89 8.37
N THR A 41 -2.55 -15.75 7.62
CA THR A 41 -1.86 -16.93 8.16
C THR A 41 -0.75 -16.53 9.14
N THR A 42 0.07 -15.56 8.76
CA THR A 42 1.16 -15.03 9.59
C THR A 42 0.62 -14.38 10.87
N VAL A 43 -0.43 -13.56 10.76
CA VAL A 43 -1.08 -12.92 11.92
C VAL A 43 -1.67 -13.95 12.88
N ARG A 44 -2.32 -15.00 12.37
CA ARG A 44 -2.85 -16.08 13.22
C ARG A 44 -1.74 -16.86 13.94
N ALA A 45 -0.59 -17.06 13.29
CA ALA A 45 0.57 -17.68 13.92
C ALA A 45 1.10 -16.82 15.07
N LEU A 46 1.30 -15.50 14.83
CA LEU A 46 1.70 -14.56 15.88
C LEU A 46 0.71 -14.53 17.05
N ALA A 47 -0.59 -14.56 16.76
CA ALA A 47 -1.63 -14.57 17.79
C ALA A 47 -1.61 -15.82 18.68
N ARG A 48 -1.06 -16.93 18.19
CA ARG A 48 -0.84 -18.16 18.99
C ARG A 48 0.50 -18.15 19.74
N GLY A 49 1.34 -17.13 19.53
CA GLY A 49 2.71 -17.09 20.06
C GLY A 49 3.73 -17.88 19.24
N ASP A 50 3.35 -18.31 18.03
CA ASP A 50 4.29 -19.01 17.13
C ASP A 50 5.34 -18.04 16.60
N THR A 51 6.57 -18.55 16.40
CA THR A 51 7.61 -17.78 15.72
C THR A 51 7.32 -17.68 14.23
N VAL A 52 7.48 -16.48 13.67
CA VAL A 52 7.30 -16.25 12.23
C VAL A 52 8.66 -16.26 11.55
N GLY A 53 8.80 -17.13 10.56
CA GLY A 53 10.02 -17.31 9.79
C GLY A 53 10.08 -16.48 8.50
N PRO A 54 10.96 -16.89 7.57
CA PRO A 54 11.18 -16.28 6.25
C PRO A 54 9.90 -16.07 5.41
N ALA A 55 8.84 -16.82 5.67
CA ALA A 55 7.55 -16.67 4.98
C ALA A 55 6.90 -15.28 5.14
N SER A 56 7.29 -14.51 6.17
CA SER A 56 6.89 -13.12 6.37
C SER A 56 7.51 -12.14 5.38
N SER A 57 8.62 -12.50 4.72
CA SER A 57 9.22 -11.67 3.66
C SER A 57 8.27 -11.48 2.48
N VAL A 58 7.42 -12.48 2.19
CA VAL A 58 6.34 -12.38 1.20
C VAL A 58 5.31 -11.33 1.64
N ASP A 59 4.90 -11.37 2.91
CA ASP A 59 3.93 -10.42 3.46
C ASP A 59 4.46 -8.99 3.36
N LYS A 60 5.72 -8.77 3.73
CA LYS A 60 6.36 -7.44 3.65
C LYS A 60 6.34 -6.90 2.22
N LEU A 61 6.71 -7.72 1.23
CA LEU A 61 6.70 -7.30 -0.17
C LEU A 61 5.30 -6.94 -0.66
N LEU A 62 4.30 -7.76 -0.35
CA LEU A 62 2.92 -7.52 -0.74
C LEU A 62 2.36 -6.24 -0.10
N PHE A 63 2.59 -6.06 1.20
CA PHE A 63 2.13 -4.88 1.93
C PHE A 63 2.82 -3.60 1.46
N SER A 64 4.16 -3.57 1.33
CA SER A 64 4.86 -2.38 0.84
C SER A 64 4.43 -2.00 -0.58
N LYS A 65 4.15 -2.99 -1.45
CA LYS A 65 3.63 -2.72 -2.80
C LYS A 65 2.21 -2.16 -2.74
N ALA A 66 1.32 -2.79 -1.98
CA ALA A 66 -0.07 -2.37 -1.86
C ALA A 66 -0.18 -0.96 -1.24
N GLU A 67 0.58 -0.68 -0.19
CA GLU A 67 0.60 0.62 0.49
C GLU A 67 1.07 1.74 -0.44
N LYS A 68 2.15 1.49 -1.20
CA LYS A 68 2.60 2.42 -2.23
C LYS A 68 1.52 2.65 -3.29
N ALA A 69 0.86 1.59 -3.76
CA ALA A 69 -0.16 1.68 -4.80
C ALA A 69 -1.42 2.43 -4.34
N VAL A 70 -1.84 2.26 -3.08
CA VAL A 70 -2.93 3.02 -2.46
C VAL A 70 -2.58 4.50 -2.42
N ASN A 71 -1.40 4.85 -1.91
CA ASN A 71 -0.97 6.24 -1.80
C ASN A 71 -0.79 6.89 -3.18
N ASP A 72 -0.30 6.15 -4.18
CA ASP A 72 -0.20 6.64 -5.57
C ASP A 72 -1.57 6.91 -6.18
N LEU A 73 -2.55 6.06 -5.89
CA LEU A 73 -3.92 6.26 -6.35
C LEU A 73 -4.58 7.46 -5.68
N ILE A 74 -4.40 7.64 -4.36
CA ILE A 74 -4.89 8.82 -3.62
C ILE A 74 -4.29 10.08 -4.23
N LEU A 75 -2.97 10.11 -4.46
CA LEU A 75 -2.30 11.24 -5.09
C LEU A 75 -2.89 11.55 -6.45
N ASP A 76 -3.12 10.55 -7.30
CA ASP A 76 -3.59 10.81 -8.66
C ASP A 76 -5.05 11.27 -8.71
N VAL A 77 -5.90 10.79 -7.80
CA VAL A 77 -7.32 11.22 -7.70
C VAL A 77 -7.44 12.61 -7.07
N GLN A 78 -6.61 12.92 -6.07
CA GLN A 78 -6.69 14.17 -5.29
C GLN A 78 -5.56 15.14 -5.63
N ARG A 79 -4.93 14.98 -6.81
CA ARG A 79 -3.69 15.67 -7.20
C ARG A 79 -3.78 17.18 -7.04
N GLU A 80 -4.88 17.77 -7.49
CA GLU A 80 -5.08 19.22 -7.45
C GLU A 80 -4.95 19.74 -6.02
N TRP A 81 -5.67 19.16 -5.06
CA TRP A 81 -5.63 19.63 -3.67
C TRP A 81 -4.33 19.26 -2.95
N LEU A 82 -3.75 18.10 -3.25
CA LEU A 82 -2.49 17.68 -2.62
C LEU A 82 -1.31 18.57 -3.03
N ILE A 83 -1.36 19.17 -4.23
CA ILE A 83 -0.31 20.07 -4.73
C ILE A 83 -0.66 21.52 -4.43
N ALA A 84 -1.84 21.98 -4.85
CA ALA A 84 -2.22 23.39 -4.82
C ALA A 84 -2.98 23.82 -3.54
N GLY A 85 -3.39 22.86 -2.71
CA GLY A 85 -4.23 23.12 -1.54
C GLY A 85 -5.71 23.31 -1.90
N THR A 86 -6.51 23.66 -0.90
CA THR A 86 -7.94 23.90 -1.04
C THR A 86 -8.22 25.37 -1.31
N ARG A 87 -9.36 25.66 -1.96
CA ARG A 87 -9.86 27.03 -2.16
C ARG A 87 -11.15 27.21 -1.40
N GLU A 88 -11.36 28.42 -0.90
CA GLU A 88 -12.57 28.79 -0.18
C GLU A 88 -13.81 28.63 -1.10
N GLY A 89 -14.88 28.07 -0.55
CA GLY A 89 -16.12 27.81 -1.30
C GLY A 89 -16.12 26.56 -2.20
N GLN A 90 -15.02 25.79 -2.27
CA GLN A 90 -15.00 24.48 -2.94
C GLN A 90 -15.32 23.36 -1.95
N VAL A 91 -16.10 22.36 -2.39
CA VAL A 91 -16.19 21.08 -1.67
C VAL A 91 -14.84 20.40 -1.84
N SER A 92 -14.00 20.35 -0.80
CA SER A 92 -12.67 19.73 -0.81
C SER A 92 -12.39 18.98 0.50
N PRO A 93 -11.43 18.05 0.54
CA PRO A 93 -10.91 17.53 1.81
C PRO A 93 -10.41 18.67 2.70
N SER A 94 -10.39 18.47 4.02
CA SER A 94 -9.79 19.42 4.96
C SER A 94 -8.28 19.50 4.80
N ARG A 95 -7.67 20.59 5.29
CA ARG A 95 -6.22 20.76 5.26
C ARG A 95 -5.48 19.63 6.00
N ASP A 96 -6.00 19.22 7.16
CA ASP A 96 -5.40 18.17 7.96
C ASP A 96 -5.45 16.80 7.26
N GLU A 97 -6.53 16.50 6.55
CA GLU A 97 -6.64 15.30 5.71
C GLU A 97 -5.61 15.31 4.58
N LEU A 98 -5.41 16.46 3.92
CA LEU A 98 -4.41 16.60 2.86
C LEU A 98 -2.98 16.50 3.39
N ASP A 99 -2.69 17.08 4.55
CA ASP A 99 -1.37 17.01 5.17
C ASP A 99 -1.05 15.59 5.64
N THR A 100 -2.05 14.88 6.18
CA THR A 100 -1.95 13.43 6.47
C THR A 100 -1.68 12.64 5.21
N ALA A 101 -2.44 12.84 4.14
CA ALA A 101 -2.26 12.12 2.88
C ALA A 101 -0.87 12.41 2.24
N ARG A 102 -0.35 13.63 2.37
CA ARG A 102 1.02 13.97 1.96
C ARG A 102 2.08 13.23 2.79
N ALA A 103 1.92 13.20 4.11
CA ALA A 103 2.83 12.48 5.00
C ALA A 103 2.84 10.97 4.70
N GLU A 104 1.67 10.36 4.56
CA GLU A 104 1.49 8.96 4.21
C GLU A 104 2.10 8.63 2.84
N TRP A 105 1.94 9.52 1.86
CA TRP A 105 2.56 9.34 0.55
C TRP A 105 4.08 9.25 0.65
N TRP A 106 4.73 10.14 1.41
CA TRP A 106 6.18 10.09 1.62
C TRP A 106 6.60 8.86 2.42
N TYR A 107 5.87 8.56 3.50
CA TYR A 107 6.11 7.39 4.34
C TYR A 107 6.07 6.09 3.54
N SER A 108 5.11 5.95 2.62
CA SER A 108 4.95 4.74 1.80
C SER A 108 6.19 4.42 0.94
N ARG A 109 7.08 5.39 0.68
CA ARG A 109 8.34 5.17 -0.04
C ARG A 109 9.42 4.72 0.92
N ALA A 110 9.51 5.36 2.09
CA ALA A 110 10.42 4.95 3.14
C ALA A 110 10.13 3.51 3.61
N ALA A 111 8.86 3.11 3.70
CA ALA A 111 8.43 1.75 4.07
C ALA A 111 8.96 0.65 3.13
N THR A 112 9.30 0.99 1.87
CA THR A 112 9.92 0.03 0.96
C THR A 112 11.36 -0.33 1.34
N ILE A 113 12.02 0.51 2.14
CA ILE A 113 13.40 0.37 2.60
C ILE A 113 13.44 -0.12 4.04
N MET A 114 12.63 0.49 4.92
CA MET A 114 12.56 0.13 6.34
C MET A 114 12.11 -1.33 6.53
N GLY A 115 12.67 -2.00 7.53
CA GLY A 115 12.41 -3.42 7.78
C GLY A 115 13.00 -4.38 6.72
N GLY A 116 13.97 -3.91 5.94
CA GLY A 116 14.64 -4.66 4.89
C GLY A 116 14.06 -4.34 3.50
N THR A 117 14.93 -3.99 2.56
CA THR A 117 14.53 -3.58 1.21
C THR A 117 13.87 -4.71 0.44
N ALA A 118 13.21 -4.39 -0.68
CA ALA A 118 12.58 -5.40 -1.51
C ALA A 118 13.59 -6.42 -2.08
N GLU A 119 14.83 -5.99 -2.32
CA GLU A 119 15.95 -6.83 -2.74
C GLU A 119 16.32 -7.83 -1.65
N ILE A 120 16.45 -7.36 -0.40
CA ILE A 120 16.74 -8.24 0.74
C ILE A 120 15.61 -9.25 0.96
N GLN A 121 14.34 -8.83 0.90
CA GLN A 121 13.22 -9.76 1.06
C GLN A 121 13.17 -10.80 -0.06
N ARG A 122 13.45 -10.42 -1.31
CA ARG A 122 13.53 -11.37 -2.43
C ARG A 122 14.69 -12.36 -2.24
N GLY A 123 15.82 -11.91 -1.70
CA GLY A 123 16.94 -12.77 -1.31
C GLY A 123 16.53 -13.79 -0.26
N ILE A 124 15.83 -13.36 0.81
CA ILE A 124 15.32 -14.27 1.85
C ILE A 124 14.38 -15.32 1.26
N ILE A 125 13.48 -14.92 0.35
CA ILE A 125 12.56 -15.85 -0.33
C ILE A 125 13.35 -16.85 -1.19
N ALA A 126 14.29 -16.36 -2.00
CA ALA A 126 15.14 -17.21 -2.85
C ALA A 126 15.90 -18.25 -2.02
N ASP A 127 16.53 -17.81 -0.94
CA ASP A 127 17.44 -18.63 -0.13
C ASP A 127 16.71 -19.59 0.81
N HIS A 128 15.69 -19.10 1.53
CA HIS A 128 15.10 -19.81 2.65
C HIS A 128 13.72 -20.42 2.37
N ILE A 129 13.06 -20.01 1.28
CA ILE A 129 11.77 -20.59 0.88
C ILE A 129 11.94 -21.45 -0.36
N LEU A 130 12.60 -20.91 -1.39
CA LEU A 130 12.74 -21.59 -2.68
C LEU A 130 14.01 -22.45 -2.79
N GLY A 131 15.02 -22.21 -1.94
CA GLY A 131 16.29 -22.95 -1.96
C GLY A 131 17.06 -22.77 -3.27
N LEU A 132 17.00 -21.58 -3.88
CA LEU A 132 17.67 -21.31 -5.16
C LEU A 132 19.20 -21.38 -5.02
N PRO A 133 19.93 -21.74 -6.08
CA PRO A 133 21.39 -21.72 -6.08
C PRO A 133 21.92 -20.32 -5.74
N LYS A 134 23.00 -20.27 -4.95
CA LYS A 134 23.68 -19.01 -4.64
C LYS A 134 24.26 -18.38 -5.89
N GLU A 135 24.14 -17.06 -6.00
CA GLU A 135 24.78 -16.28 -7.07
C GLU A 135 26.29 -16.54 -7.03
N LYS A 136 26.88 -16.85 -8.19
CA LYS A 136 28.33 -17.00 -8.30
C LYS A 136 28.96 -15.63 -8.05
N ARG A 137 29.71 -15.52 -6.95
CA ARG A 137 30.53 -14.35 -6.64
C ARG A 137 31.73 -14.24 -7.57
#